data_AF-A0A526USN5-F1
#
_entry.id   AF-A0A526USN5-F1
#
_cell.length_a   1.000
_cell.length_b   1.000
_cell.length_c   1.000
_cell.angle_alpha   90.00
_cell.angle_beta   90.00
_cell.angle_gamma   90.00
#
_symmetry.space_group_name_H-M   'P 1'
#
loop_
_entity.id
_entity.type
_entity.pdbx_description
1 polymer ?
#
loop_
_entity_poly.entity_id
_entity_poly.type
_entity_poly.pdbx_seq_one_letter_code
_entity_poly.pdbx_strand_id
1 'polypeptide(L)' 'LAAMPFKPLVIGVGYELQRIATIYPQPHDIPMDRVVTEAS' A
#
# COMPACT_ATOMS: atom_id res chain seq x y z
N LEU A 1 -2.10 -11.20 3.67
CA LEU A 1 -3.09 -10.57 2.77
C LEU A 1 -3.52 -11.49 1.64
N ALA A 2 -2.60 -11.90 0.75
CA ALA A 2 -2.97 -12.64 -0.46
C ALA A 2 -3.72 -13.96 -0.20
N ALA A 3 -3.51 -14.61 0.94
CA ALA A 3 -4.16 -15.87 1.30
C ALA A 3 -5.40 -15.72 2.21
N MET A 4 -5.86 -14.50 2.48
CA MET A 4 -7.03 -14.31 3.35
C MET A 4 -8.32 -14.69 2.61
N PRO A 5 -9.31 -15.32 3.29
CA PRO A 5 -10.56 -15.76 2.64
C PRO A 5 -11.49 -14.59 2.26
N PHE A 6 -11.14 -13.37 2.65
CA PHE A 6 -11.81 -12.12 2.31
C PHE A 6 -10.76 -11.02 2.08
N LYS A 7 -11.13 -9.94 1.39
CA LYS A 7 -10.26 -8.76 1.26
C LYS A 7 -10.23 -8.01 2.60
N PRO A 8 -9.10 -7.98 3.33
CA PRO A 8 -8.99 -7.18 4.55
C PRO A 8 -8.89 -5.68 4.19
N LEU A 9 -9.07 -4.82 5.19
CA LEU A 9 -8.65 -3.42 5.09
C LEU A 9 -7.11 -3.36 5.09
N VAL A 10 -6.52 -2.70 4.09
CA VAL A 10 -5.08 -2.63 3.90
C VAL A 10 -4.60 -1.19 4.01
N ILE A 11 -3.88 -0.88 5.10
CA ILE A 11 -3.31 0.45 5.34
C ILE A 11 -1.79 0.35 5.30
N GLY A 12 -1.16 1.04 4.35
CA GLY A 12 0.27 1.25 4.33
C GLY A 12 0.66 2.40 5.27
N VAL A 13 1.79 2.25 5.96
CA VAL A 13 2.38 3.31 6.78
C VAL A 13 3.82 3.50 6.33
N GLY A 14 4.21 4.73 6.04
CA GLY A 14 5.56 5.05 5.59
C GLY A 14 5.84 6.54 5.73
N TYR A 15 7.04 6.94 5.35
CA TYR A 15 7.42 8.34 5.36
C TYR A 15 6.94 9.07 4.10
N GLU A 16 6.60 10.34 4.22
CA GLU A 16 6.19 11.17 3.08
C GLU A 16 7.33 11.28 2.05
N LEU A 17 8.58 11.26 2.51
CA LEU A 17 9.79 11.24 1.67
C LEU A 17 9.84 10.04 0.71
N GLN A 18 9.16 8.93 1.02
CA GLN A 18 9.13 7.74 0.16
C GLN A 18 8.13 7.88 -1.01
N ARG A 19 7.38 8.99 -1.11
CA ARG A 19 6.46 9.22 -2.22
C ARG A 19 7.23 9.33 -3.54
N ILE A 20 6.90 8.44 -4.47
CA ILE A 20 7.39 8.46 -5.84
C ILE A 20 6.22 8.36 -6.82
N ALA A 21 6.44 8.80 -8.06
CA ALA A 21 5.38 8.84 -9.08
C ALA A 21 4.81 7.45 -9.43
N THR A 22 5.65 6.41 -9.39
CA THR A 22 5.23 5.02 -9.63
C THR A 22 6.24 4.05 -9.02
N ILE A 23 5.73 2.93 -8.50
CA ILE A 23 6.54 1.77 -8.10
C ILE A 23 6.67 0.74 -9.24
N TYR A 24 5.98 0.98 -10.38
CA TYR A 24 5.72 0.00 -11.43
C TYR A 24 5.12 -1.30 -10.86
N PRO A 25 3.80 -1.32 -10.55
CA PRO A 25 3.17 -2.47 -9.90
C PRO A 25 3.44 -3.79 -10.64
N GLN A 26 3.84 -4.80 -9.89
CA GLN A 26 4.11 -6.15 -10.35
C GLN A 26 2.91 -7.08 -10.11
N PRO A 27 2.80 -8.21 -10.82
CA PRO A 27 1.64 -9.10 -10.72
C PRO A 27 1.37 -9.69 -9.33
N HIS A 28 2.37 -9.71 -8.45
CA HIS A 28 2.27 -10.24 -7.10
C HIS A 28 2.05 -9.14 -6.05
N ASP A 29 2.07 -7.86 -6.45
CA ASP A 29 1.85 -6.75 -5.53
C ASP A 29 0.40 -6.71 -5.07
N ILE A 30 0.22 -6.29 -3.82
CA ILE A 30 -1.10 -6.15 -3.22
C ILE A 30 -1.40 -4.65 -3.10
N PRO A 31 -2.47 -4.14 -3.73
CA PRO A 31 -2.82 -2.73 -3.62
C PRO A 31 -3.28 -2.40 -2.19
N MET A 32 -2.80 -1.28 -1.65
CA MET A 32 -3.26 -0.74 -0.36
C MET A 32 -4.59 0.02 -0.57
N ASP A 33 -5.47 0.03 0.43
CA ASP A 33 -6.68 0.88 0.39
C ASP A 33 -6.35 2.34 0.74
N ARG A 34 -5.39 2.55 1.65
CA ARG A 34 -4.80 3.86 1.96
C ARG A 34 -3.33 3.74 2.33
N VAL A 35 -2.57 4.82 2.13
CA VAL A 35 -1.22 5.00 2.67
C VAL A 35 -1.23 6.22 3.56
N VAL A 36 -0.76 6.07 4.79
CA VAL A 36 -0.68 7.12 5.81
C VAL A 36 0.78 7.51 5.98
N THR A 37 1.05 8.81 6.04
CA THR A 37 2.37 9.39 6.25
C THR A 37 2.31 10.46 7.34
N GLU A 38 3.45 11.00 7.79
CA GLU A 38 3.45 12.14 8.72
C GLU A 38 2.79 13.41 8.15
N ALA A 39 2.49 13.45 6.85
CA ALA A 39 1.80 14.56 6.20
C ALA A 39 0.26 14.36 6.10
N SER A 40 -0.24 13.12 6.27
CA SER A 40 -1.67 12.79 6.11
C SER A 40 -2.06 11.40 6.60
#